data_AF-A0A3D1IUE4-F1
#
_entry.id   AF-A0A3D1IUE4-F1
#
_cell.length_a   1.000
_cell.length_b   1.000
_cell.length_c   1.000
_cell.angle_alpha   90.00
_cell.angle_beta   90.00
_cell.angle_gamma   90.00
#
_symmetry.space_group_name_H-M   'P 1'
#
loop_
_entity.id
_entity.type
_entity.pdbx_description
1 polymer ?
#
loop_
_entity_poly.entity_id
_entity_poly.type
_entity_poly.pdbx_seq_one_letter_code
_entity_poly.pdbx_strand_id
1 'polypeptide(L)'
;MTNAIDALQVVNRLFVINGNISRDQFHSFTQPLRARYPYIEAFVFQRLVSSEERPAFEARMGSRFPGFTIDDIVDGKRVVAGAKNRYRVVDYVEPMEQGHEAAFGLDASSLPSMDEVVRRADD
;
A
#
# COMPACT_ATOMS: atom_id res chain seq x y z
N MET A 1 14.54 12.44 12.14
CA MET A 1 14.51 11.02 11.73
C MET A 1 13.84 10.10 12.76
N THR A 2 14.14 10.22 14.06
CA THR A 2 13.54 9.39 15.13
C THR A 2 12.01 9.37 15.13
N ASN A 3 11.36 10.51 14.88
CA ASN A 3 9.90 10.66 14.96
C ASN A 3 9.11 9.89 13.88
N ALA A 4 9.69 9.64 12.71
CA ALA A 4 9.01 8.89 11.64
C ALA A 4 9.02 7.38 11.93
N ILE A 5 10.09 6.89 12.57
CA ILE A 5 10.19 5.51 13.07
C ILE A 5 9.15 5.28 14.16
N ASP A 6 8.93 6.26 15.05
CA ASP A 6 7.90 6.15 16.09
C ASP A 6 6.48 6.07 15.49
N ALA A 7 6.18 6.90 14.48
CA ALA A 7 4.90 6.83 13.77
C ALA A 7 4.68 5.46 13.12
N LEU A 8 5.71 4.90 12.46
CA LEU A 8 5.66 3.57 11.87
C LEU A 8 5.46 2.47 12.92
N GLN A 9 6.14 2.57 14.08
CA GLN A 9 5.99 1.61 15.16
C GLN A 9 4.60 1.65 15.79
N VAL A 10 3.99 2.83 15.93
CA VAL A 10 2.62 2.98 16.44
C VAL A 10 1.62 2.35 15.47
N VAL A 11 1.75 2.63 14.18
CA VAL A 11 0.88 2.03 13.15
C VAL A 11 1.04 0.51 13.13
N ASN A 12 2.27 -0.01 13.14
CA ASN A 12 2.51 -1.45 13.15
C ASN A 12 1.96 -2.14 14.41
N ARG A 13 2.09 -1.55 15.60
CA ARG A 13 1.51 -2.12 16.83
C ARG A 13 -0.01 -2.18 16.79
N LEU A 14 -0.66 -1.19 16.17
CA LEU A 14 -2.12 -1.17 16.01
C LEU A 14 -2.61 -2.37 15.19
N PHE A 15 -1.90 -2.73 14.12
CA PHE A 15 -2.22 -3.90 13.29
C PHE A 15 -1.99 -5.22 14.04
N VAL A 16 -0.90 -5.32 14.81
CA VAL A 16 -0.59 -6.53 15.60
C VAL A 16 -1.66 -6.81 16.67
N ILE A 17 -2.27 -5.77 17.25
CA ILE A 17 -3.23 -5.92 18.37
C ILE A 17 -4.66 -6.19 17.87
N ASN A 18 -5.08 -5.57 16.76
CA ASN A 18 -6.48 -5.61 16.31
C ASN A 18 -6.76 -6.62 15.18
N GLY A 19 -5.72 -7.26 14.63
CA GLY A 19 -5.85 -8.22 13.53
C GLY A 19 -6.22 -7.53 12.21
N ASN A 20 -7.51 -7.30 11.96
CA ASN A 20 -8.01 -6.78 10.68
C ASN A 20 -8.54 -5.35 10.84
N ILE A 21 -7.69 -4.36 10.59
CA ILE A 21 -8.07 -2.94 10.60
C ILE A 21 -8.89 -2.63 9.36
N SER A 22 -10.04 -1.98 9.53
CA SER A 22 -10.87 -1.52 8.40
C SER A 22 -10.28 -0.27 7.74
N ARG A 23 -10.69 0.02 6.50
CA ARG A 23 -10.29 1.26 5.80
C ARG A 23 -10.65 2.51 6.60
N ASP A 24 -11.86 2.58 7.17
CA ASP A 24 -12.32 3.73 7.95
C ASP A 24 -11.52 3.90 9.25
N GLN A 25 -11.14 2.78 9.88
CA GLN A 25 -10.25 2.82 11.02
C GLN A 25 -8.88 3.37 10.60
N PHE A 26 -8.27 2.83 9.54
CA PHE A 26 -6.98 3.31 9.04
C PHE A 26 -7.02 4.82 8.70
N HIS A 27 -8.06 5.28 8.02
CA HIS A 27 -8.32 6.70 7.78
C HIS A 27 -8.31 7.51 9.08
N SER A 28 -9.12 7.11 10.06
CA SER A 28 -9.24 7.80 11.36
C SER A 28 -7.90 7.82 12.12
N PHE A 29 -7.10 6.75 12.03
CA PHE A 29 -5.81 6.66 12.70
C PHE A 29 -4.72 7.53 12.04
N THR A 30 -4.75 7.66 10.71
CA THR A 30 -3.72 8.42 9.99
C THR A 30 -3.97 9.93 10.05
N GLN A 31 -5.23 10.38 10.19
CA GLN A 31 -5.57 11.81 10.29
C GLN A 31 -4.72 12.61 11.30
N PRO A 32 -4.66 12.26 12.60
CA PRO A 32 -3.87 13.02 13.56
C PRO A 32 -2.37 12.97 13.28
N LEU A 33 -1.86 11.88 12.68
CA LEU A 33 -0.46 11.75 12.30
C LEU A 33 -0.11 12.68 11.15
N ARG A 34 -0.98 12.78 10.13
CA ARG A 34 -0.82 13.72 9.00
C ARG A 34 -0.83 15.17 9.46
N ALA A 35 -1.73 15.53 10.37
CA ALA A 35 -1.76 16.88 10.94
C ALA A 35 -0.48 17.22 11.71
N ARG A 36 0.09 16.24 12.44
CA ARG A 36 1.32 16.40 13.21
C ARG A 36 2.59 16.40 12.34
N TYR A 37 2.57 15.68 11.23
CA TYR A 37 3.72 15.46 10.36
C TYR A 37 3.37 15.80 8.91
N PRO A 38 3.23 17.09 8.56
CA PRO A 38 2.75 17.53 7.25
C PRO A 38 3.71 17.21 6.09
N TYR A 39 4.94 16.79 6.39
CA TYR A 39 5.92 16.32 5.42
C TYR A 39 5.72 14.85 5.02
N ILE A 40 4.81 14.11 5.66
CA ILE A 40 4.43 12.76 5.24
C ILE A 40 3.35 12.90 4.17
N GLU A 41 3.69 12.58 2.93
CA GLU A 41 2.79 12.70 1.78
C GLU A 41 1.62 11.71 1.88
N ALA A 42 1.91 10.44 2.17
CA ALA A 42 0.90 9.41 2.35
C ALA A 42 1.31 8.33 3.35
N PHE A 43 0.32 7.76 4.04
CA PHE A 43 0.43 6.52 4.78
C PHE A 43 -0.12 5.37 3.95
N VAL A 44 0.66 4.30 3.85
CA VAL A 44 0.30 3.13 3.02
C VAL A 44 0.33 1.86 3.86
N PHE A 45 -0.72 1.04 3.72
CA PHE A 45 -0.77 -0.31 4.28
C PHE A 45 -0.67 -1.35 3.16
N GLN A 46 0.36 -2.20 3.25
CA GLN A 46 0.60 -3.28 2.31
C GLN A 46 0.14 -4.61 2.90
N ARG A 47 -0.84 -5.25 2.25
CA ARG A 47 -1.29 -6.58 2.60
C ARG A 47 -0.49 -7.62 1.83
N LEU A 48 -0.02 -8.64 2.54
CA LEU A 48 0.49 -9.85 1.90
C LEU A 48 -0.69 -10.71 1.46
N VAL A 49 -0.71 -11.07 0.18
CA VAL A 49 -1.74 -11.91 -0.43
C VAL A 49 -1.04 -13.06 -1.13
N SER A 50 -1.35 -14.29 -0.80
CA SER A 50 -0.81 -15.47 -1.51
C SER A 50 -1.46 -15.64 -2.89
N SER A 51 -0.86 -16.50 -3.73
CA SER A 51 -1.49 -16.91 -4.99
C SER A 51 -2.91 -17.47 -4.79
N GLU A 52 -3.09 -18.29 -3.75
CA GLU A 52 -4.35 -18.95 -3.42
C GLU A 52 -5.40 -17.96 -2.91
N GLU A 53 -4.97 -16.91 -2.20
CA GLU A 53 -5.85 -15.89 -1.64
C GLU A 53 -6.29 -14.84 -2.68
N ARG A 54 -5.53 -14.67 -3.78
CA ARG A 54 -5.76 -13.61 -4.77
C ARG A 54 -7.20 -13.55 -5.30
N PRO A 55 -7.83 -14.64 -5.76
CA PRO A 55 -9.19 -14.56 -6.31
C PRO A 55 -10.21 -14.07 -5.27
N ALA A 56 -10.11 -14.56 -4.03
CA ALA A 56 -11.01 -14.15 -2.95
C ALA A 56 -10.74 -12.70 -2.52
N PHE A 57 -9.47 -12.28 -2.54
CA PHE A 57 -9.07 -10.90 -2.28
C PHE A 57 -9.66 -9.95 -3.34
N GLU A 58 -9.41 -10.20 -4.62
CA GLU A 58 -9.90 -9.37 -5.74
C GLU A 58 -11.43 -9.32 -5.77
N ALA A 59 -12.13 -10.45 -5.54
CA ALA A 59 -13.59 -10.47 -5.47
C ALA A 59 -14.14 -9.61 -4.31
N ARG A 60 -13.53 -9.70 -3.11
CA ARG A 60 -13.91 -8.88 -1.97
C ARG A 60 -13.70 -7.40 -2.26
N MET A 61 -12.57 -7.03 -2.87
CA MET A 61 -12.29 -5.65 -3.25
C MET A 61 -13.24 -5.16 -4.34
N GLY A 62 -13.56 -6.02 -5.32
CA GLY A 62 -14.50 -5.78 -6.41
C GLY A 62 -15.90 -5.35 -5.96
N SER A 63 -16.34 -5.81 -4.78
CA SER A 63 -17.62 -5.37 -4.19
C SER A 63 -17.68 -3.86 -3.87
N ARG A 64 -16.51 -3.23 -3.67
CA ARG A 64 -16.36 -1.81 -3.30
C ARG A 64 -15.72 -1.00 -4.43
N PHE A 65 -14.84 -1.64 -5.19
CA PHE A 65 -14.07 -1.07 -6.29
C PHE A 65 -14.28 -1.94 -7.52
N PRO A 66 -15.35 -1.70 -8.30
CA PRO A 66 -15.65 -2.50 -9.49
C PRO A 66 -14.45 -2.56 -10.45
N GLY A 67 -14.12 -3.77 -10.91
CA GLY A 67 -12.96 -3.99 -11.79
C GLY A 67 -11.60 -4.03 -11.07
N PHE A 68 -11.57 -4.07 -9.74
CA PHE A 68 -10.33 -4.18 -8.99
C PHE A 68 -9.54 -5.44 -9.38
N THR A 69 -8.26 -5.22 -9.72
CA THR A 69 -7.23 -6.23 -9.93
C THR A 69 -6.00 -5.88 -9.12
N ILE A 70 -5.21 -6.90 -8.75
CA ILE A 70 -3.83 -6.66 -8.31
C ILE A 70 -3.02 -6.33 -9.57
N ASP A 71 -2.32 -5.20 -9.54
CA ASP A 71 -1.60 -4.67 -10.70
C ASP A 71 -0.10 -4.56 -10.43
N ASP A 72 0.71 -4.75 -11.47
CA ASP A 72 2.14 -4.49 -11.48
C ASP A 72 2.45 -3.21 -12.25
N ILE A 73 3.64 -2.65 -12.03
CA ILE A 73 4.26 -1.70 -12.94
C ILE A 73 5.30 -2.42 -13.79
N VAL A 74 5.11 -2.43 -15.10
CA VAL A 74 6.05 -2.98 -16.09
C VAL A 74 6.36 -1.89 -17.10
N ASP A 75 7.64 -1.55 -17.28
CA ASP A 75 8.11 -0.47 -18.16
C ASP A 75 7.37 0.86 -17.93
N GLY A 76 7.11 1.19 -16.66
CA GLY A 76 6.40 2.41 -16.25
C GLY A 76 4.90 2.39 -16.50
N LYS A 77 4.34 1.27 -16.98
CA LYS A 77 2.91 1.11 -17.25
C LYS A 77 2.26 0.18 -16.24
N ARG A 78 1.05 0.55 -15.82
CA ARG A 78 0.21 -0.28 -14.97
C ARG A 78 -0.41 -1.41 -15.79
N VAL A 79 -0.21 -2.65 -15.34
CA VAL A 79 -0.72 -3.87 -15.98
C VAL A 79 -1.26 -4.82 -14.91
N VAL A 80 -2.19 -5.70 -15.26
CA VAL A 80 -2.65 -6.74 -14.32
C VAL A 80 -1.46 -7.62 -13.94
N ALA A 81 -1.26 -7.83 -12.64
CA ALA A 81 -0.14 -8.60 -12.14
C ALA A 81 -0.20 -10.05 -12.64
N GLY A 82 0.94 -10.58 -13.09
CA GLY A 82 1.09 -11.99 -13.45
C GLY A 82 0.94 -12.92 -12.23
N ALA A 83 0.95 -14.23 -12.46
CA ALA A 83 0.91 -15.20 -11.36
C ALA A 83 2.22 -15.16 -10.54
N LYS A 84 2.10 -15.00 -9.22
CA LYS A 84 3.22 -15.02 -8.26
C LYS A 84 2.82 -15.85 -7.03
N ASN A 85 3.81 -16.40 -6.33
CA ASN A 85 3.58 -17.11 -5.06
C ASN A 85 2.96 -16.19 -3.99
N ARG A 86 3.31 -14.90 -4.02
CA ARG A 86 2.81 -13.88 -3.09
C ARG A 86 2.90 -12.49 -3.73
N TYR A 87 1.96 -11.63 -3.34
CA TYR A 87 1.88 -10.21 -3.70
C TYR A 87 2.00 -9.35 -2.44
N ARG A 88 2.53 -8.14 -2.59
CA ARG A 88 2.56 -7.11 -1.54
C ARG A 88 1.65 -5.96 -1.95
N VAL A 89 0.35 -6.19 -1.83
CA VAL A 89 -0.69 -5.31 -2.38
C VAL A 89 -0.85 -4.08 -1.51
N VAL A 90 -0.82 -2.90 -2.13
CA VAL A 90 -1.24 -1.65 -1.48
C VAL A 90 -2.76 -1.67 -1.29
N ASP A 91 -3.20 -1.98 -0.07
CA ASP A 91 -4.63 -2.12 0.29
C ASP A 91 -5.20 -0.78 0.76
N TYR A 92 -4.52 -0.06 1.65
CA TYR A 92 -4.93 1.27 2.12
C TYR A 92 -3.89 2.33 1.79
N VAL A 93 -4.38 3.52 1.44
CA VAL A 93 -3.59 4.71 1.13
C VAL A 93 -4.34 5.90 1.72
N GLU A 94 -3.67 6.75 2.50
CA GLU A 94 -4.26 7.92 3.13
C GLU A 94 -3.31 9.12 3.03
N PRO A 95 -3.75 10.26 2.45
CA PRO A 95 -5.04 10.48 1.80
C PRO A 95 -5.16 9.68 0.50
N MET A 96 -6.38 9.35 0.06
CA MET A 96 -6.59 8.81 -1.29
C MET A 96 -6.51 9.88 -2.36
N GLU A 97 -6.69 11.15 -2.00
CA GLU A 97 -6.62 12.28 -2.92
C GLU A 97 -5.17 12.62 -3.29
N GLN A 98 -5.03 13.57 -4.23
CA GLN A 98 -3.75 14.17 -4.63
C GLN A 98 -2.79 13.21 -5.38
N GLY A 99 -3.33 12.19 -6.06
CA GLY A 99 -2.55 11.27 -6.90
C GLY A 99 -2.08 10.01 -6.18
N HIS A 100 -2.31 9.89 -4.87
CA HIS A 100 -1.95 8.70 -4.11
C HIS A 100 -2.84 7.49 -4.44
N GLU A 101 -4.03 7.70 -4.99
CA GLU A 101 -4.88 6.65 -5.52
C GLU A 101 -4.18 5.80 -6.60
N ALA A 102 -3.18 6.36 -7.29
CA ALA A 102 -2.39 5.63 -8.28
C ALA A 102 -1.63 4.43 -7.68
N ALA A 103 -1.30 4.49 -6.38
CA ALA A 103 -0.65 3.40 -5.67
C ALA A 103 -1.62 2.29 -5.26
N PHE A 104 -2.92 2.58 -5.15
CA PHE A 104 -3.92 1.62 -4.69
C PHE A 104 -4.04 0.42 -5.64
N GLY A 105 -3.99 -0.78 -5.07
CA GLY A 105 -4.04 -2.05 -5.81
C GLY A 105 -2.73 -2.47 -6.45
N LEU A 106 -1.68 -1.64 -6.41
CA LEU A 106 -0.37 -2.05 -6.92
C LEU A 106 0.25 -3.12 -6.01
N ASP A 107 0.83 -4.14 -6.61
CA ASP A 107 1.79 -5.01 -5.97
C ASP A 107 3.12 -4.25 -5.85
N ALA A 108 3.38 -3.75 -4.65
CA ALA A 108 4.58 -2.99 -4.33
C ALA A 108 5.87 -3.80 -4.52
N SER A 109 5.80 -5.12 -4.72
CA SER A 109 6.96 -5.94 -5.09
C SER A 109 7.42 -5.76 -6.54
N SER A 110 6.58 -5.18 -7.41
CA SER A 110 6.96 -4.78 -8.77
C SER A 110 7.70 -3.44 -8.82
N LEU A 111 7.62 -2.65 -7.76
CA LEU A 111 8.32 -1.37 -7.70
C LEU A 111 9.81 -1.61 -7.37
N PRO A 112 10.74 -0.95 -8.08
CA PRO A 112 12.14 -1.01 -7.73
C PRO A 112 12.32 -0.51 -6.29
N SER A 113 13.25 -1.13 -5.56
CA SER A 113 13.64 -0.61 -4.25
C SER A 113 14.20 0.80 -4.38
N MET A 114 14.09 1.63 -3.34
CA MET A 114 14.67 2.98 -3.38
C MET A 114 16.18 2.94 -3.72
N ASP A 115 16.90 1.93 -3.24
CA ASP A 115 18.31 1.70 -3.56
C ASP A 115 18.55 1.34 -5.03
N GLU A 116 17.59 0.69 -5.68
CA GLU A 116 17.63 0.42 -7.13
C GLU A 116 17.29 1.66 -7.94
N VAL A 117 16.36 2.50 -7.46
CA VAL A 117 16.06 3.79 -8.09
C VAL A 117 17.26 4.73 -8.03
N VAL A 118 17.92 4.83 -6.87
CA VAL A 118 19.13 5.65 -6.71
C VAL A 118 20.23 5.17 -7.63
N ARG A 119 20.52 3.85 -7.68
CA ARG A 119 21.53 3.30 -8.61
C ARG A 119 21.24 3.62 -10.07
N ARG A 120 19.98 3.54 -10.50
CA ARG A 120 19.59 3.89 -11.88
C ARG A 120 19.67 5.38 -12.21
N ALA A 121 19.67 6.26 -11.20
CA ALA A 121 19.80 7.70 -11.40
C ALA A 121 21.26 8.16 -11.46
N ASP A 122 22.16 7.36 -10.88
CA ASP A 122 23.62 7.59 -10.92
C ASP A 122 24.27 7.03 -12.21
N ASP A 123 23.59 6.11 -12.93
CA ASP A 123 23.98 5.57 -14.24
C ASP A 123 23.50 6.44 -15.42
#